data_AF-A0A1R3FMM3-F1
#
_entry.id   AF-A0A1R3FMM3-F1
#
_cell.length_a   1.000
_cell.length_b   1.000
_cell.length_c   1.000
_cell.angle_alpha   90.00
_cell.angle_beta   90.00
_cell.angle_gamma   90.00
#
_symmetry.space_group_name_H-M   'P 1'
#
loop_
_entity.id
_entity.type
_entity.pdbx_description
1 polymer ?
#
loop_
_entity_poly.entity_id
_entity_poly.type
_entity_poly.pdbx_seq_one_letter_code
_entity_poly.pdbx_strand_id
1 'polypeptide(L)'
;TQSVIGLIEQQRWTRDIEKRGQRHQHATRPYKEKESYKWEQASRHVAERLGDKISDVISVCDREADLFEYLTYKREQQQRFLVRSMQSRCIEEHDNRLYSYASTLLSAGEKVLEIPQKGGRKARKAHLDIKYAPVTLKSPANKKEFDNIPLYYVGCIEQGESGNKLAWHLLTSEPITSKEEALKIVSYYERRWLIEDFHKVWKSEGTEVEQLRMQSKDNLERLSVVLAFIATRLLQLRFMNESDELSKTSCEQVLKGKAWKLMWLKLESKKLPKEAPNISWAYNGIARLGGWKNTKRTGRASIKTLWQGWFRLQTILEGYELAKSLD
;
A
#
# COMPACT_ATOMS: atom_id res chain seq x y z
N THR A 1 3.41 -16.75 -4.38
CA THR A 1 3.49 -16.18 -3.01
C THR A 1 3.45 -14.66 -3.05
N GLN A 2 2.85 -14.01 -2.03
CA GLN A 2 2.71 -12.55 -1.98
C GLN A 2 3.71 -11.98 -0.96
N SER A 3 4.41 -10.91 -1.31
CA SER A 3 5.41 -10.29 -0.45
C SER A 3 5.50 -8.79 -0.67
N VAL A 4 5.92 -8.07 0.36
CA VAL A 4 6.26 -6.64 0.25
C VAL A 4 7.66 -6.52 -0.34
N ILE A 5 7.82 -5.87 -1.49
CA ILE A 5 9.14 -5.70 -2.14
C ILE A 5 9.92 -4.55 -1.51
N GLY A 6 9.29 -3.38 -1.35
CA GLY A 6 9.97 -2.20 -0.85
C GLY A 6 9.15 -0.92 -1.02
N LEU A 7 9.73 0.19 -0.59
CA LEU A 7 9.25 1.54 -0.88
C LEU A 7 9.95 2.03 -2.15
N ILE A 8 9.19 2.39 -3.19
CA ILE A 8 9.74 2.80 -4.48
C ILE A 8 9.78 4.32 -4.67
N GLU A 9 8.86 5.08 -4.07
CA GLU A 9 8.78 6.53 -4.18
C GLU A 9 8.20 7.17 -2.93
N GLN A 10 8.73 8.34 -2.55
CA GLN A 10 8.19 9.16 -1.48
C GLN A 10 8.46 10.64 -1.75
N GLN A 11 7.38 11.39 -1.96
CA GLN A 11 7.42 12.84 -2.08
C GLN A 11 6.96 13.48 -0.78
N ARG A 12 7.67 14.53 -0.35
CA ARG A 12 7.38 15.30 0.88
C ARG A 12 7.28 16.77 0.53
N TRP A 13 6.23 17.43 0.98
CA TRP A 13 6.03 18.87 0.84
C TRP A 13 5.24 19.41 2.03
N THR A 14 5.33 20.72 2.25
CA THR A 14 4.51 21.44 3.22
C THR A 14 3.53 22.33 2.49
N ARG A 15 2.28 22.38 2.97
CA ARG A 15 1.30 23.33 2.46
C ARG A 15 1.70 24.74 2.86
N ASP A 16 1.78 25.62 1.87
CA ASP A 16 1.88 27.06 2.09
C ASP A 16 0.62 27.55 2.82
N ILE A 17 0.80 28.17 3.98
CA ILE A 17 -0.29 28.59 4.85
C ILE A 17 -1.08 29.75 4.24
N GLU A 18 -0.40 30.59 3.45
CA GLU A 18 -0.97 31.75 2.76
C GLU A 18 -1.88 31.33 1.59
N LYS A 19 -1.70 30.11 1.06
CA LYS A 19 -2.51 29.56 -0.04
C LYS A 19 -3.76 28.81 0.43
N ARG A 20 -4.07 28.82 1.73
CA ARG A 20 -5.31 28.23 2.27
C ARG A 20 -6.55 28.98 1.74
N GLY A 21 -7.68 28.30 1.63
CA GLY A 21 -8.95 28.91 1.20
C GLY A 21 -9.15 29.04 -0.33
N GLN A 22 -8.17 28.64 -1.16
CA GLN A 22 -8.24 28.72 -2.62
C GLN A 22 -9.16 27.65 -3.28
N ARG A 23 -10.10 27.06 -2.53
CA ARG A 23 -11.01 26.02 -3.05
C ARG A 23 -11.81 26.51 -4.27
N HIS A 24 -12.19 27.78 -4.28
CA HIS A 24 -12.95 28.41 -5.37
C HIS A 24 -12.16 28.50 -6.69
N GLN A 25 -10.82 28.53 -6.62
CA GLN A 25 -9.92 28.59 -7.79
C GLN A 25 -9.56 27.21 -8.33
N HIS A 26 -10.14 26.13 -7.77
CA HIS A 26 -9.79 24.77 -8.15
C HIS A 26 -10.04 24.47 -9.63
N ALA A 27 -11.09 25.07 -10.22
CA ALA A 27 -11.43 24.85 -11.63
C ALA A 27 -10.48 25.56 -12.60
N THR A 28 -9.99 26.75 -12.23
CA THR A 28 -9.18 27.61 -13.10
C THR A 28 -7.68 27.39 -12.96
N ARG A 29 -7.22 26.91 -11.79
CA ARG A 29 -5.79 26.67 -11.56
C ARG A 29 -5.24 25.59 -12.50
N PRO A 30 -4.03 25.75 -13.07
CA PRO A 30 -3.38 24.72 -13.87
C PRO A 30 -3.22 23.41 -13.10
N TYR A 31 -3.32 22.27 -13.79
CA TYR A 31 -3.22 20.95 -13.16
C TYR A 31 -1.91 20.76 -12.37
N LYS A 32 -0.77 21.17 -12.97
CA LYS A 32 0.58 21.02 -12.38
C LYS A 32 0.78 21.81 -11.08
N GLU A 33 -0.04 22.83 -10.83
CA GLU A 33 0.01 23.64 -9.59
C GLU A 33 -0.90 23.09 -8.48
N LYS A 34 -1.71 22.07 -8.76
CA LYS A 34 -2.58 21.43 -7.77
C LYS A 34 -1.82 20.33 -7.03
N GLU A 35 -2.12 20.14 -5.75
CA GLU A 35 -1.61 18.98 -5.00
C GLU A 35 -2.02 17.64 -5.63
N SER A 36 -3.11 17.60 -6.40
CA SER A 36 -3.52 16.41 -7.15
C SER A 36 -2.52 15.98 -8.23
N TYR A 37 -1.56 16.86 -8.60
CA TYR A 37 -0.43 16.52 -9.47
C TYR A 37 0.53 15.51 -8.85
N LYS A 38 0.50 15.32 -7.52
CA LYS A 38 1.32 14.34 -6.78
C LYS A 38 1.24 12.93 -7.37
N TRP A 39 0.08 12.54 -7.92
CA TRP A 39 -0.15 11.20 -8.48
C TRP A 39 0.63 10.99 -9.78
N GLU A 40 0.62 11.99 -10.67
CA GLU A 40 1.40 11.95 -11.90
C GLU A 40 2.90 12.03 -11.58
N GLN A 41 3.32 12.95 -10.69
CA GLN A 41 4.72 13.09 -10.28
C GLN A 41 5.29 11.78 -9.73
N ALA A 42 4.57 11.15 -8.80
CA ALA A 42 4.98 9.86 -8.26
C ALA A 42 5.08 8.78 -9.37
N SER A 43 4.14 8.77 -10.32
CA SER A 43 4.16 7.81 -11.42
C SER A 43 5.32 8.04 -12.40
N ARG A 44 5.72 9.30 -12.62
CA ARG A 44 6.90 9.66 -13.42
C ARG A 44 8.18 9.15 -12.76
N HIS A 45 8.37 9.42 -11.47
CA HIS A 45 9.56 8.96 -10.73
C HIS A 45 9.61 7.43 -10.62
N VAL A 46 8.46 6.76 -10.45
CA VAL A 46 8.41 5.29 -10.44
C VAL A 46 8.79 4.72 -11.81
N ALA A 47 8.30 5.30 -12.90
CA ALA A 47 8.66 4.89 -14.25
C ALA A 47 10.16 5.08 -14.53
N GLU A 48 10.72 6.23 -14.16
CA GLU A 48 12.15 6.52 -14.30
C GLU A 48 13.02 5.50 -13.55
N ARG A 49 12.65 5.14 -12.32
CA ARG A 49 13.41 4.17 -11.50
C ARG A 49 13.29 2.73 -12.00
N LEU A 50 12.16 2.37 -12.59
CA LEU A 50 11.91 0.99 -13.05
C LEU A 50 12.33 0.76 -14.50
N GLY A 51 12.45 1.82 -15.31
CA GLY A 51 12.68 1.71 -16.74
C GLY A 51 11.65 0.77 -17.37
N ASP A 52 12.13 -0.19 -18.15
CA ASP A 52 11.29 -1.16 -18.86
C ASP A 52 10.40 -2.00 -17.93
N LYS A 53 10.77 -2.15 -16.64
CA LYS A 53 9.96 -2.90 -15.67
C LYS A 53 8.68 -2.19 -15.26
N ILE A 54 8.45 -0.96 -15.70
CA ILE A 54 7.18 -0.26 -15.46
C ILE A 54 5.97 -0.99 -16.09
N SER A 55 6.18 -1.73 -17.18
CA SER A 55 5.13 -2.55 -17.82
C SER A 55 4.60 -3.67 -16.91
N ASP A 56 5.40 -4.09 -15.93
CA ASP A 56 5.05 -5.16 -14.98
C ASP A 56 4.25 -4.62 -13.77
N VAL A 57 4.06 -3.30 -13.67
CA VAL A 57 3.50 -2.63 -12.49
C VAL A 57 2.11 -2.08 -12.73
N ILE A 58 1.17 -2.46 -11.86
CA ILE A 58 -0.17 -1.86 -11.77
C ILE A 58 -0.19 -0.83 -10.63
N SER A 59 -0.47 0.43 -10.95
CA SER A 59 -0.67 1.48 -9.95
C SER A 59 -2.06 1.36 -9.32
N VAL A 60 -2.16 1.00 -8.03
CA VAL A 60 -3.44 0.85 -7.32
C VAL A 60 -3.71 2.06 -6.44
N CYS A 61 -4.76 2.83 -6.73
CA CYS A 61 -5.04 4.11 -6.07
C CYS A 61 -6.51 4.22 -5.60
N ASP A 62 -6.75 4.99 -4.53
CA ASP A 62 -8.11 5.27 -4.07
C ASP A 62 -8.80 6.40 -4.86
N ARG A 63 -9.91 6.90 -4.32
CA ARG A 63 -10.76 7.94 -4.90
C ARG A 63 -10.04 9.25 -5.17
N GLU A 64 -8.99 9.59 -4.42
CA GLU A 64 -8.26 10.84 -4.64
C GLU A 64 -7.50 10.85 -5.98
N ALA A 65 -7.25 9.68 -6.57
CA ALA A 65 -6.59 9.55 -7.87
C ALA A 65 -7.58 9.52 -9.04
N ASP A 66 -8.89 9.61 -8.81
CA ASP A 66 -9.90 9.70 -9.86
C ASP A 66 -9.88 11.10 -10.51
N LEU A 67 -8.82 11.36 -11.27
CA LEU A 67 -8.52 12.62 -11.96
C LEU A 67 -8.42 12.34 -13.44
N PHE A 68 -9.09 13.14 -14.27
CA PHE A 68 -9.12 12.89 -15.71
C PHE A 68 -7.71 13.04 -16.32
N GLU A 69 -6.96 14.06 -15.89
CA GLU A 69 -5.58 14.32 -16.31
C GLU A 69 -4.65 13.14 -15.94
N TYR A 70 -4.80 12.59 -14.74
CA TYR A 70 -3.98 11.46 -14.30
C TYR A 70 -4.29 10.18 -15.10
N LEU A 71 -5.56 9.90 -15.36
CA LEU A 71 -5.96 8.77 -16.19
C LEU A 71 -5.49 8.94 -17.64
N THR A 72 -5.54 10.18 -18.15
CA THR A 72 -5.03 10.52 -19.49
C THR A 72 -3.52 10.27 -19.56
N TYR A 73 -2.76 10.80 -18.60
CA TYR A 73 -1.32 10.53 -18.49
C TYR A 73 -1.01 9.04 -18.45
N LYS A 74 -1.74 8.25 -17.63
CA LYS A 74 -1.53 6.80 -17.53
C LYS A 74 -1.77 6.12 -18.88
N ARG A 75 -2.83 6.50 -19.60
CA ARG A 75 -3.14 5.98 -20.93
C ARG A 75 -2.06 6.35 -21.95
N GLU A 76 -1.66 7.62 -22.02
CA GLU A 76 -0.67 8.11 -22.97
C GLU A 76 0.71 7.45 -22.76
N GLN A 77 1.08 7.20 -21.51
CA GLN A 77 2.32 6.51 -21.16
C GLN A 77 2.18 4.99 -21.16
N GLN A 78 1.04 4.44 -21.58
CA GLN A 78 0.74 3.01 -21.58
C GLN A 78 1.01 2.33 -20.22
N GLN A 79 0.80 3.06 -19.12
CA GLN A 79 1.04 2.60 -17.77
C GLN A 79 -0.21 1.94 -17.19
N ARG A 80 -0.02 0.78 -16.56
CA ARG A 80 -1.13 0.01 -16.00
C ARG A 80 -1.63 0.61 -14.69
N PHE A 81 -2.94 0.66 -14.51
CA PHE A 81 -3.56 1.26 -13.32
C PHE A 81 -4.85 0.58 -12.89
N LEU A 82 -5.19 0.81 -11.62
CA LEU A 82 -6.44 0.47 -10.97
C LEU A 82 -6.82 1.60 -10.01
N VAL A 83 -7.81 2.40 -10.39
CA VAL A 83 -8.27 3.56 -9.62
C VAL A 83 -9.70 3.36 -9.18
N ARG A 84 -9.99 3.59 -7.90
CA ARG A 84 -11.38 3.63 -7.42
C ARG A 84 -12.04 4.94 -7.86
N SER A 85 -13.15 4.83 -8.57
CA SER A 85 -13.94 5.98 -8.95
C SER A 85 -14.51 6.71 -7.74
N MET A 86 -14.34 8.03 -7.74
CA MET A 86 -14.92 8.98 -6.79
C MET A 86 -16.28 9.47 -7.28
N GLN A 87 -16.44 9.65 -8.59
CA GLN A 87 -17.61 10.27 -9.19
C GLN A 87 -18.12 9.51 -10.41
N SER A 88 -19.44 9.56 -10.61
CA SER A 88 -20.06 9.02 -11.82
C SER A 88 -19.75 9.92 -13.01
N ARG A 89 -18.88 9.45 -13.91
CA ARG A 89 -18.41 10.16 -15.11
C ARG A 89 -19.32 9.89 -16.31
N CYS A 90 -19.34 10.80 -17.29
CA CYS A 90 -20.00 10.54 -18.56
C CYS A 90 -19.20 9.52 -19.37
N ILE A 91 -19.88 8.62 -20.08
CA ILE A 91 -19.28 7.59 -20.92
C ILE A 91 -19.89 7.61 -22.32
N GLU A 92 -19.25 6.96 -23.30
CA GLU A 92 -19.79 6.84 -24.66
C GLU A 92 -20.90 5.79 -24.75
N GLU A 93 -20.81 4.73 -23.96
CA GLU A 93 -21.66 3.54 -24.06
C GLU A 93 -23.07 3.74 -23.49
N HIS A 94 -23.36 4.92 -22.92
CA HIS A 94 -24.64 5.20 -22.28
C HIS A 94 -24.92 6.71 -22.23
N ASP A 95 -26.21 7.07 -22.36
CA ASP A 95 -26.64 8.48 -22.32
C ASP A 95 -26.50 9.10 -20.92
N ASN A 96 -26.66 8.27 -19.88
CA ASN A 96 -26.38 8.66 -18.51
C ASN A 96 -24.94 8.35 -18.10
N ARG A 97 -24.60 8.65 -16.84
CA ARG A 97 -23.25 8.46 -16.30
C ARG A 97 -22.94 7.00 -15.95
N LEU A 98 -21.66 6.72 -15.77
CA LEU A 98 -21.07 5.39 -15.51
C LEU A 98 -21.83 4.56 -14.48
N TYR A 99 -22.26 5.13 -13.36
CA TYR A 99 -22.93 4.34 -12.31
C TYR A 99 -24.35 3.93 -12.70
N SER A 100 -25.02 4.73 -13.52
CA SER A 100 -26.32 4.35 -14.09
C SER A 100 -26.13 3.22 -15.09
N TYR A 101 -25.15 3.33 -15.98
CA TYR A 101 -24.77 2.22 -16.87
C TYR A 101 -24.38 0.95 -16.10
N ALA A 102 -23.58 1.08 -15.04
CA ALA A 102 -23.19 -0.05 -14.20
C ALA A 102 -24.38 -0.78 -13.56
N SER A 103 -25.48 -0.07 -13.28
CA SER A 103 -26.70 -0.69 -12.75
C SER A 103 -27.39 -1.61 -13.76
N THR A 104 -27.29 -1.32 -15.06
CA THR A 104 -27.91 -2.09 -16.14
C THR A 104 -27.06 -3.29 -16.59
N LEU A 105 -25.78 -3.34 -16.22
CA LEU A 105 -24.90 -4.45 -16.52
C LEU A 105 -25.41 -5.75 -15.89
N LEU A 106 -25.23 -6.86 -16.60
CA LEU A 106 -25.51 -8.20 -16.09
C LEU A 106 -24.50 -8.57 -14.99
N SER A 107 -24.97 -9.31 -13.99
CA SER A 107 -24.09 -9.90 -12.98
C SER A 107 -23.16 -10.91 -13.65
N ALA A 108 -21.87 -10.77 -13.40
CA ALA A 108 -20.87 -11.77 -13.74
C ALA A 108 -20.68 -12.81 -12.63
N GLY A 109 -21.33 -12.61 -11.47
CA GLY A 109 -21.30 -13.50 -10.32
C GLY A 109 -20.97 -12.77 -9.02
N GLU A 110 -20.74 -13.56 -7.96
CA GLU A 110 -20.68 -13.03 -6.60
C GLU A 110 -19.32 -13.26 -5.92
N LYS A 111 -19.00 -12.40 -4.96
CA LYS A 111 -17.88 -12.54 -4.04
C LYS A 111 -18.31 -12.24 -2.61
N VAL A 112 -17.89 -13.08 -1.66
CA VAL A 112 -18.04 -12.78 -0.23
C VAL A 112 -16.77 -12.11 0.28
N LEU A 113 -16.93 -10.93 0.87
CA LEU A 113 -15.84 -10.23 1.56
C LEU A 113 -16.07 -10.27 3.07
N GLU A 114 -15.07 -10.76 3.80
CA GLU A 114 -15.07 -10.74 5.26
C GLU A 114 -14.57 -9.38 5.76
N ILE A 115 -15.47 -8.60 6.35
CA ILE A 115 -15.13 -7.30 6.90
C ILE A 115 -14.83 -7.47 8.39
N PRO A 116 -13.56 -7.30 8.84
CA PRO A 116 -13.19 -7.50 10.23
C PRO A 116 -13.86 -6.46 11.14
N GLN A 117 -13.92 -6.77 12.44
CA GLN A 117 -14.34 -5.84 13.48
C GLN A 117 -13.36 -4.64 13.52
N LYS A 118 -13.90 -3.41 13.55
CA LYS A 118 -13.10 -2.19 13.70
C LYS A 118 -13.95 -1.09 14.33
N GLY A 119 -13.48 -0.51 15.44
CA GLY A 119 -14.07 0.68 16.08
C GLY A 119 -15.59 0.71 16.14
N GLY A 120 -16.20 -0.02 17.09
CA GLY A 120 -17.67 -0.09 17.24
C GLY A 120 -18.43 -0.87 16.15
N ARG A 121 -17.83 -1.10 14.98
CA ARG A 121 -18.41 -1.91 13.91
C ARG A 121 -18.11 -3.39 14.13
N LYS A 122 -19.16 -4.23 14.26
CA LYS A 122 -19.05 -5.70 14.31
C LYS A 122 -18.47 -6.26 13.02
N ALA A 123 -17.79 -7.41 13.13
CA ALA A 123 -17.41 -8.19 11.96
C ALA A 123 -18.65 -8.64 11.21
N ARG A 124 -18.60 -8.65 9.88
CA ARG A 124 -19.72 -9.10 9.04
C ARG A 124 -19.21 -9.60 7.69
N LYS A 125 -20.01 -10.45 7.05
CA LYS A 125 -19.81 -10.84 5.64
C LYS A 125 -20.58 -9.88 4.75
N ALA A 126 -19.95 -9.42 3.67
CA ALA A 126 -20.59 -8.64 2.62
C ALA A 126 -20.68 -9.49 1.36
N HIS A 127 -21.89 -9.68 0.85
CA HIS A 127 -22.15 -10.38 -0.41
C HIS A 127 -22.13 -9.36 -1.54
N LEU A 128 -21.12 -9.45 -2.40
CA LEU A 128 -20.81 -8.47 -3.43
C LEU A 128 -21.17 -9.03 -4.80
N ASP A 129 -21.98 -8.31 -5.54
CA ASP A 129 -22.23 -8.54 -6.96
C ASP A 129 -21.11 -7.95 -7.80
N ILE A 130 -20.59 -8.75 -8.72
CA ILE A 130 -19.48 -8.39 -9.61
C ILE A 130 -20.04 -8.11 -11.00
N LYS A 131 -19.74 -6.92 -11.53
CA LYS A 131 -20.08 -6.51 -12.89
C LYS A 131 -18.86 -5.93 -13.57
N TYR A 132 -18.73 -6.09 -14.87
CA TYR A 132 -17.65 -5.46 -15.62
C TYR A 132 -18.09 -5.10 -17.03
N ALA A 133 -17.42 -4.12 -17.62
CA ALA A 133 -17.62 -3.73 -19.01
C ALA A 133 -16.41 -2.92 -19.52
N PRO A 134 -16.06 -3.00 -20.82
CA PRO A 134 -15.30 -1.93 -21.46
C PRO A 134 -16.12 -0.63 -21.44
N VAL A 135 -15.48 0.49 -21.11
CA VAL A 135 -16.12 1.81 -21.12
C VAL A 135 -15.15 2.89 -21.61
N THR A 136 -15.69 3.92 -22.23
CA THR A 136 -14.94 5.04 -22.76
C THR A 136 -15.34 6.30 -22.02
N LEU A 137 -14.46 6.80 -21.15
CA LEU A 137 -14.72 8.01 -20.38
C LEU A 137 -14.70 9.23 -21.29
N LYS A 138 -15.81 9.96 -21.33
CA LYS A 138 -15.90 11.22 -22.06
C LYS A 138 -15.05 12.30 -21.39
N SER A 139 -14.34 13.08 -22.19
CA SER A 139 -13.62 14.24 -21.72
C SER A 139 -14.56 15.26 -21.07
N PRO A 140 -14.23 15.82 -19.90
CA PRO A 140 -15.04 16.85 -19.27
C PRO A 140 -15.21 18.09 -20.15
N ALA A 141 -16.34 18.78 -20.03
CA ALA A 141 -16.67 19.92 -20.88
C ALA A 141 -15.64 21.07 -20.86
N ASN A 142 -14.88 21.20 -19.77
CA ASN A 142 -13.82 22.19 -19.59
C ASN A 142 -12.42 21.69 -19.97
N LYS A 143 -12.33 20.52 -20.62
CA LYS A 143 -11.08 19.79 -20.92
C LYS A 143 -11.12 19.16 -22.33
N LYS A 144 -11.83 19.80 -23.26
CA LYS A 144 -12.09 19.26 -24.60
C LYS A 144 -10.83 19.04 -25.44
N GLU A 145 -9.69 19.58 -25.01
CA GLU A 145 -8.38 19.32 -25.60
C GLU A 145 -7.89 17.88 -25.40
N PHE A 146 -8.46 17.14 -24.46
CA PHE A 146 -8.12 15.74 -24.23
C PHE A 146 -9.10 14.80 -24.93
N ASP A 147 -8.56 13.71 -25.47
CA ASP A 147 -9.33 12.60 -26.02
C ASP A 147 -10.16 11.87 -24.95
N ASN A 148 -11.20 11.17 -25.40
CA ASN A 148 -11.92 10.24 -24.56
C ASN A 148 -11.00 9.04 -24.20
N ILE A 149 -11.18 8.49 -22.99
CA ILE A 149 -10.27 7.48 -22.44
C ILE A 149 -10.94 6.10 -22.46
N PRO A 150 -10.57 5.20 -23.38
CA PRO A 150 -11.01 3.82 -23.32
C PRO A 150 -10.33 3.08 -22.15
N LEU A 151 -11.12 2.40 -21.33
CA LEU A 151 -10.66 1.61 -20.19
C LEU A 151 -11.69 0.53 -19.81
N TYR A 152 -11.45 -0.19 -18.73
CA TYR A 152 -12.37 -1.19 -18.20
C TYR A 152 -12.93 -0.77 -16.85
N TYR A 153 -14.23 -1.03 -16.68
CA TYR A 153 -14.95 -0.83 -15.43
C TYR A 153 -15.16 -2.17 -14.70
N VAL A 154 -14.96 -2.17 -13.38
CA VAL A 154 -15.38 -3.25 -12.49
C VAL A 154 -16.22 -2.68 -11.35
N GLY A 155 -17.47 -3.14 -11.27
CA GLY A 155 -18.35 -2.95 -10.13
C GLY A 155 -18.23 -4.11 -9.16
N CYS A 156 -18.05 -3.81 -7.88
CA CYS A 156 -18.10 -4.77 -6.78
C CYS A 156 -18.98 -4.14 -5.70
N ILE A 157 -20.27 -4.48 -5.72
CA ILE A 157 -21.33 -3.76 -5.00
C ILE A 157 -22.09 -4.73 -4.10
N GLU A 158 -22.23 -4.36 -2.83
CA GLU A 158 -22.95 -5.13 -1.84
C GLU A 158 -24.44 -5.22 -2.17
N GLN A 159 -24.95 -6.46 -2.16
CA GLN A 159 -26.37 -6.78 -2.34
C GLN A 159 -27.18 -6.45 -1.07
N GLY A 160 -28.51 -6.35 -1.21
CA GLY A 160 -29.44 -6.02 -0.12
C GLY A 160 -29.77 -4.52 -0.03
N GLU A 161 -30.54 -4.10 0.97
CA GLU A 161 -31.12 -2.72 1.05
C GLU A 161 -30.48 -1.81 2.10
N SER A 162 -29.43 -2.24 2.80
CA SER A 162 -28.84 -1.43 3.87
C SER A 162 -28.28 -0.09 3.39
N GLY A 163 -28.42 0.98 4.18
CA GLY A 163 -27.92 2.32 3.84
C GLY A 163 -26.39 2.43 3.79
N ASN A 164 -25.65 1.43 4.28
CA ASN A 164 -24.18 1.42 4.36
C ASN A 164 -23.56 0.31 3.48
N LYS A 165 -24.13 0.08 2.30
CA LYS A 165 -23.62 -0.88 1.32
C LYS A 165 -22.19 -0.55 0.89
N LEU A 166 -21.33 -1.57 0.86
CA LEU A 166 -20.03 -1.48 0.23
C LEU A 166 -20.22 -1.32 -1.27
N ALA A 167 -19.67 -0.26 -1.85
CA ALA A 167 -19.66 -0.06 -3.30
C ALA A 167 -18.27 0.35 -3.78
N TRP A 168 -17.64 -0.55 -4.54
CA TRP A 168 -16.41 -0.29 -5.27
C TRP A 168 -16.73 -0.20 -6.75
N HIS A 169 -16.57 1.02 -7.28
CA HIS A 169 -16.51 1.29 -8.71
C HIS A 169 -15.04 1.44 -9.05
N LEU A 170 -14.48 0.54 -9.85
CA LEU A 170 -13.07 0.48 -10.18
C LEU A 170 -12.88 0.74 -11.67
N LEU A 171 -11.91 1.59 -11.99
CA LEU A 171 -11.47 1.91 -13.34
C LEU A 171 -10.08 1.32 -13.54
N THR A 172 -9.86 0.58 -14.61
CA THR A 172 -8.57 -0.09 -14.84
C THR A 172 -8.18 -0.13 -16.30
N SER A 173 -6.88 -0.13 -16.56
CA SER A 173 -6.30 -0.40 -17.87
C SER A 173 -6.30 -1.87 -18.25
N GLU A 174 -6.45 -2.76 -17.26
CA GLU A 174 -6.34 -4.20 -17.49
C GLU A 174 -7.57 -4.68 -18.27
N PRO A 175 -7.39 -5.45 -19.36
CA PRO A 175 -8.50 -5.99 -20.12
C PRO A 175 -9.32 -6.97 -19.30
N ILE A 176 -10.64 -6.89 -19.45
CA ILE A 176 -11.59 -7.72 -18.73
C ILE A 176 -12.64 -8.25 -19.70
N THR A 177 -12.63 -9.55 -19.86
CA THR A 177 -13.50 -10.35 -20.72
C THR A 177 -14.18 -11.49 -19.96
N SER A 178 -13.75 -11.74 -18.71
CA SER A 178 -14.27 -12.82 -17.87
C SER A 178 -14.49 -12.39 -16.42
N LYS A 179 -15.29 -13.20 -15.71
CA LYS A 179 -15.52 -13.06 -14.27
C LYS A 179 -14.21 -13.19 -13.49
N GLU A 180 -13.36 -14.13 -13.88
CA GLU A 180 -12.10 -14.45 -13.23
C GLU A 180 -11.14 -13.25 -13.28
N GLU A 181 -11.10 -12.55 -14.43
CA GLU A 181 -10.35 -11.31 -14.60
C GLU A 181 -10.90 -10.19 -13.72
N ALA A 182 -12.23 -10.00 -13.68
CA ALA A 182 -12.84 -9.01 -12.80
C ALA A 182 -12.54 -9.29 -11.31
N LEU A 183 -12.63 -10.55 -10.87
CA LEU A 183 -12.28 -10.96 -9.51
C LEU A 183 -10.80 -10.73 -9.18
N LYS A 184 -9.91 -10.92 -10.17
CA LYS A 184 -8.48 -10.62 -10.03
C LYS A 184 -8.25 -9.12 -9.80
N ILE A 185 -8.95 -8.25 -10.53
CA ILE A 185 -8.90 -6.79 -10.30
C ILE A 185 -9.40 -6.42 -8.91
N VAL A 186 -10.51 -6.99 -8.46
CA VAL A 186 -10.99 -6.78 -7.08
C VAL A 186 -9.94 -7.22 -6.05
N SER A 187 -9.27 -8.36 -6.27
CA SER A 187 -8.21 -8.85 -5.39
C SER A 187 -7.00 -7.91 -5.30
N TYR A 188 -6.71 -7.16 -6.38
CA TYR A 188 -5.67 -6.14 -6.36
C TYR A 188 -6.09 -4.94 -5.52
N TYR A 189 -7.35 -4.50 -5.66
CA TYR A 189 -7.87 -3.37 -4.89
C TYR A 189 -7.99 -3.68 -3.39
N GLU A 190 -8.30 -4.92 -3.01
CA GLU A 190 -8.30 -5.39 -1.61
C GLU A 190 -6.95 -5.12 -0.92
N ARG A 191 -5.85 -5.19 -1.68
CA ARG A 191 -4.49 -4.99 -1.17
C ARG A 191 -4.07 -3.53 -1.09
N ARG A 192 -4.88 -2.59 -1.60
CA ARG A 192 -4.59 -1.14 -1.50
C ARG A 192 -4.35 -0.72 -0.04
N TRP A 193 -5.04 -1.35 0.91
CA TRP A 193 -4.88 -1.08 2.35
C TRP A 193 -3.47 -1.34 2.90
N LEU A 194 -2.61 -2.08 2.19
CA LEU A 194 -1.22 -2.31 2.58
C LEU A 194 -0.47 -1.01 2.85
N ILE A 195 -0.73 0.06 2.09
CA ILE A 195 -0.09 1.36 2.31
C ILE A 195 -0.53 2.00 3.64
N GLU A 196 -1.74 1.73 4.11
CA GLU A 196 -2.22 2.22 5.40
C GLU A 196 -1.57 1.46 6.55
N ASP A 197 -1.32 0.16 6.38
CA ASP A 197 -0.55 -0.60 7.36
C ASP A 197 0.91 -0.12 7.39
N PHE A 198 1.51 0.21 6.24
CA PHE A 198 2.80 0.90 6.20
C PHE A 198 2.77 2.22 6.98
N HIS A 199 1.76 3.07 6.76
CA HIS A 199 1.65 4.34 7.50
C HIS A 199 1.50 4.14 9.01
N LYS A 200 0.74 3.13 9.47
CA LYS A 200 0.65 2.79 10.89
C LYS A 200 2.00 2.35 11.46
N VAL A 201 2.71 1.50 10.74
CA VAL A 201 4.05 1.02 11.13
C VAL A 201 5.04 2.18 11.19
N TRP A 202 5.00 3.10 10.23
CA TRP A 202 5.91 4.24 10.19
C TRP A 202 5.61 5.26 11.31
N LYS A 203 4.32 5.42 11.64
CA LYS A 203 3.82 6.34 12.67
C LYS A 203 3.62 5.61 14.00
N SER A 204 2.36 5.44 14.41
CA SER A 204 1.96 5.17 15.78
C SER A 204 2.23 3.75 16.30
N GLU A 205 2.39 2.75 15.42
CA GLU A 205 2.55 1.35 15.84
C GLU A 205 3.98 0.83 15.74
N GLY A 206 4.90 1.53 15.08
CA GLY A 206 6.27 1.06 14.87
C GLY A 206 7.29 2.16 15.13
N THR A 207 7.84 2.74 14.07
CA THR A 207 9.01 3.63 14.16
C THR A 207 8.76 4.98 14.83
N GLU A 208 7.51 5.30 15.18
CA GLU A 208 7.12 6.50 15.95
C GLU A 208 7.68 7.80 15.33
N VAL A 209 7.63 7.92 13.99
CA VAL A 209 8.23 9.06 13.26
C VAL A 209 7.67 10.42 13.71
N GLU A 210 6.42 10.47 14.18
CA GLU A 210 5.76 11.69 14.69
C GLU A 210 6.20 12.06 16.12
N GLN A 211 6.93 11.17 16.81
CA GLN A 211 7.51 11.41 18.13
C GLN A 211 8.94 11.95 18.08
N LEU A 212 9.51 12.13 16.89
CA LEU A 212 10.82 12.75 16.74
C LEU A 212 10.82 14.17 17.33
N ARG A 213 11.92 14.53 18.01
CA ARG A 213 12.14 15.85 18.63
C ARG A 213 13.42 16.50 18.11
N MET A 214 13.68 16.35 16.81
CA MET A 214 14.82 16.97 16.15
C MET A 214 14.66 18.49 16.13
N GLN A 215 15.75 19.20 16.44
CA GLN A 215 15.75 20.67 16.53
C GLN A 215 15.83 21.37 15.17
N SER A 216 16.02 20.63 14.07
CA SER A 216 16.01 21.17 12.71
C SER A 216 15.12 20.36 11.78
N LYS A 217 14.51 21.07 10.81
CA LYS A 217 13.68 20.48 9.75
C LYS A 217 14.46 19.40 8.99
N ASP A 218 15.69 19.71 8.57
CA ASP A 218 16.49 18.79 7.75
C ASP A 218 16.87 17.51 8.50
N ASN A 219 17.15 17.59 9.80
CA ASN A 219 17.40 16.41 10.63
C ASN A 219 16.13 15.55 10.76
N LEU A 220 14.97 16.19 10.93
CA LEU A 220 13.69 15.50 10.99
C LEU A 220 13.38 14.80 9.65
N GLU A 221 13.62 15.45 8.52
CA GLU A 221 13.42 14.87 7.18
C GLU A 221 14.35 13.68 6.94
N ARG A 222 15.66 13.82 7.24
CA ARG A 222 16.63 12.72 7.09
C ARG A 222 16.22 11.48 7.89
N LEU A 223 15.90 11.67 9.17
CA LEU A 223 15.52 10.54 10.02
C LEU A 223 14.16 9.95 9.61
N SER A 224 13.22 10.78 9.15
CA SER A 224 11.93 10.32 8.63
C SER A 224 12.09 9.33 7.47
N VAL A 225 13.05 9.60 6.57
CA VAL A 225 13.36 8.70 5.44
C VAL A 225 13.95 7.38 5.94
N VAL A 226 14.91 7.42 6.87
CA VAL A 226 15.51 6.21 7.45
C VAL A 226 14.44 5.34 8.12
N LEU A 227 13.57 5.96 8.93
CA LEU A 227 12.48 5.25 9.61
C LEU A 227 11.45 4.68 8.62
N ALA A 228 11.23 5.31 7.46
CA ALA A 228 10.34 4.77 6.45
C ALA A 228 10.85 3.41 5.92
N PHE A 229 12.15 3.29 5.64
CA PHE A 229 12.74 2.02 5.21
C PHE A 229 12.73 0.96 6.31
N ILE A 230 12.94 1.35 7.57
CA ILE A 230 12.82 0.41 8.70
C ILE A 230 11.37 -0.05 8.86
N ALA A 231 10.39 0.83 8.73
CA ALA A 231 8.97 0.48 8.73
C ALA A 231 8.64 -0.52 7.62
N THR A 232 9.18 -0.33 6.41
CA THR A 232 9.06 -1.31 5.33
C THR A 232 9.66 -2.66 5.69
N ARG A 233 10.83 -2.70 6.34
CA ARG A 233 11.48 -3.96 6.78
C ARG A 233 10.68 -4.71 7.84
N LEU A 234 10.09 -4.00 8.80
CA LEU A 234 9.20 -4.59 9.80
C LEU A 234 7.96 -5.21 9.14
N LEU A 235 7.40 -4.52 8.14
CA LEU A 235 6.26 -5.02 7.37
C LEU A 235 6.65 -6.25 6.54
N GLN A 236 7.81 -6.24 5.88
CA GLN A 236 8.35 -7.39 5.15
C GLN A 236 8.50 -8.61 6.04
N LEU A 237 9.11 -8.45 7.21
CA LEU A 237 9.31 -9.54 8.16
C LEU A 237 8.00 -10.17 8.59
N ARG A 238 6.95 -9.36 8.83
CA ARG A 238 5.60 -9.86 9.13
C ARG A 238 5.04 -10.68 7.96
N PHE A 239 5.04 -10.13 6.76
CA PHE A 239 4.48 -10.80 5.57
C PHE A 239 5.23 -12.09 5.22
N MET A 240 6.56 -12.08 5.32
CA MET A 240 7.36 -13.27 5.06
C MET A 240 7.10 -14.36 6.11
N ASN A 241 6.92 -14.01 7.39
CA ASN A 241 6.56 -14.99 8.42
C ASN A 241 5.15 -15.56 8.25
N GLU A 242 4.20 -14.78 7.71
CA GLU A 242 2.84 -15.25 7.42
C GLU A 242 2.74 -16.12 6.16
N SER A 243 3.78 -16.15 5.34
CA SER A 243 3.85 -16.98 4.14
C SER A 243 4.40 -18.38 4.46
N ASP A 244 3.69 -19.43 4.05
CA ASP A 244 4.14 -20.83 4.24
C ASP A 244 5.45 -21.17 3.52
N GLU A 245 5.74 -20.46 2.42
CA GLU A 245 6.96 -20.63 1.64
C GLU A 245 8.10 -19.77 2.21
N LEU A 246 7.88 -18.46 2.36
CA LEU A 246 8.93 -17.52 2.79
C LEU A 246 9.30 -17.67 4.26
N SER A 247 8.40 -18.16 5.11
CA SER A 247 8.71 -18.37 6.54
C SER A 247 9.82 -19.40 6.76
N LYS A 248 10.02 -20.30 5.79
CA LYS A 248 11.01 -21.39 5.81
C LYS A 248 12.32 -21.02 5.12
N THR A 249 12.38 -19.91 4.38
CA THR A 249 13.62 -19.46 3.73
C THR A 249 14.56 -18.81 4.74
N SER A 250 15.83 -18.67 4.36
CA SER A 250 16.87 -18.06 5.21
C SER A 250 16.52 -16.64 5.64
N CYS A 251 16.76 -16.33 6.92
CA CYS A 251 16.55 -14.99 7.46
C CYS A 251 17.51 -13.93 6.91
N GLU A 252 18.56 -14.30 6.19
CA GLU A 252 19.52 -13.35 5.62
C GLU A 252 18.91 -12.35 4.62
N GLN A 253 17.71 -12.64 4.11
CA GLN A 253 16.94 -11.70 3.30
C GLN A 253 16.57 -10.41 4.08
N VAL A 254 16.48 -10.50 5.41
CA VAL A 254 16.08 -9.41 6.32
C VAL A 254 17.16 -9.09 7.36
N LEU A 255 17.76 -10.12 7.97
CA LEU A 255 18.81 -9.98 9.00
C LEU A 255 20.14 -10.50 8.47
N LYS A 256 20.99 -9.59 8.02
CA LYS A 256 22.28 -9.95 7.41
C LYS A 256 23.40 -10.13 8.43
N GLY A 257 24.30 -11.08 8.16
CA GLY A 257 25.61 -11.18 8.78
C GLY A 257 25.59 -11.23 10.31
N LYS A 258 26.15 -10.21 10.97
CA LYS A 258 26.28 -10.16 12.44
C LYS A 258 24.93 -10.08 13.15
N ALA A 259 23.90 -9.52 12.52
CA ALA A 259 22.60 -9.28 13.16
C ALA A 259 21.95 -10.58 13.66
N TRP A 260 21.79 -11.58 12.79
CA TRP A 260 21.19 -12.85 13.19
C TRP A 260 22.11 -13.64 14.14
N LYS A 261 23.44 -13.54 13.97
CA LYS A 261 24.42 -14.24 14.81
C LYS A 261 24.40 -13.73 16.26
N LEU A 262 24.40 -12.42 16.46
CA LEU A 262 24.31 -11.82 17.78
C LEU A 262 22.96 -12.09 18.43
N MET A 263 21.88 -12.05 17.66
CA MET A 263 20.55 -12.43 18.16
C MET A 263 20.51 -13.90 18.60
N TRP A 264 21.13 -14.81 17.84
CA TRP A 264 21.27 -16.22 18.21
C TRP A 264 22.00 -16.40 19.54
N LEU A 265 23.18 -15.78 19.68
CA LEU A 265 23.96 -15.85 20.91
C LEU A 265 23.19 -15.32 22.11
N LYS A 266 22.40 -14.25 21.92
CA LYS A 266 21.59 -13.65 22.98
C LYS A 266 20.38 -14.50 23.39
N LEU A 267 19.72 -15.16 22.44
CA LEU A 267 18.41 -15.80 22.67
C LEU A 267 18.47 -17.31 22.89
N GLU A 268 19.45 -17.98 22.29
CA GLU A 268 19.54 -19.44 22.29
C GLU A 268 20.63 -19.95 23.24
N SER A 269 21.63 -19.11 23.59
CA SER A 269 22.77 -19.49 24.43
C SER A 269 23.46 -20.80 23.97
N LYS A 270 23.43 -21.07 22.66
CA LYS A 270 23.99 -22.26 22.01
C LYS A 270 25.09 -21.87 21.03
N LYS A 271 25.93 -22.84 20.66
CA LYS A 271 26.91 -22.67 19.59
C LYS A 271 26.23 -22.15 18.31
N LEU A 272 26.89 -21.24 17.62
CA LEU A 272 26.38 -20.65 16.39
C LEU A 272 26.19 -21.74 15.32
N PRO A 273 25.03 -21.81 14.64
CA PRO A 273 24.83 -22.73 13.53
C PRO A 273 25.69 -22.32 12.33
N LYS A 274 25.99 -23.30 11.47
CA LYS A 274 26.74 -23.06 10.23
C LYS A 274 25.92 -22.22 9.24
N GLU A 275 24.61 -22.46 9.21
CA GLU A 275 23.68 -21.79 8.31
C GLU A 275 22.76 -20.85 9.10
N ALA A 276 22.34 -19.77 8.45
CA ALA A 276 21.39 -18.84 9.04
C ALA A 276 20.02 -19.52 9.23
N PRO A 277 19.35 -19.32 10.38
CA PRO A 277 18.01 -19.82 10.61
C PRO A 277 16.98 -19.22 9.64
N ASN A 278 15.76 -19.73 9.66
CA ASN A 278 14.70 -19.27 8.76
C ASN A 278 14.06 -17.94 9.21
N ILE A 279 13.25 -17.34 8.33
CA ILE A 279 12.50 -16.10 8.59
C ILE A 279 11.62 -16.22 9.83
N SER A 280 10.97 -17.37 10.05
CA SER A 280 10.12 -17.55 11.22
C SER A 280 10.90 -17.45 12.52
N TRP A 281 12.12 -18.03 12.56
CA TRP A 281 13.03 -17.85 13.69
C TRP A 281 13.40 -16.37 13.87
N ALA A 282 13.71 -15.64 12.79
CA ALA A 282 14.07 -14.23 12.89
C ALA A 282 12.91 -13.36 13.41
N TYR A 283 11.70 -13.59 12.92
CA TYR A 283 10.48 -12.93 13.40
C TYR A 283 10.25 -13.19 14.89
N ASN A 284 10.31 -14.46 15.31
CA ASN A 284 10.13 -14.85 16.71
C ASN A 284 11.25 -14.30 17.60
N GLY A 285 12.49 -14.27 17.11
CA GLY A 285 13.65 -13.74 17.81
C GLY A 285 13.54 -12.24 18.07
N ILE A 286 13.22 -11.47 17.02
CA ILE A 286 12.94 -10.04 17.15
C ILE A 286 11.78 -9.80 18.13
N ALA A 287 10.68 -10.53 17.97
CA ALA A 287 9.53 -10.39 18.87
C ALA A 287 9.91 -10.69 20.34
N ARG A 288 10.70 -11.75 20.60
CA ARG A 288 11.21 -12.10 21.94
C ARG A 288 12.11 -11.02 22.53
N LEU A 289 13.00 -10.41 21.72
CA LEU A 289 13.82 -9.27 22.17
C LEU A 289 12.95 -8.07 22.59
N GLY A 290 11.81 -7.88 21.91
CA GLY A 290 10.79 -6.89 22.26
C GLY A 290 9.88 -7.30 23.42
N GLY A 291 10.12 -8.45 24.06
CA GLY A 291 9.33 -8.93 25.20
C GLY A 291 8.07 -9.73 24.85
N TRP A 292 7.92 -10.17 23.60
CA TRP A 292 6.79 -11.02 23.22
C TRP A 292 6.87 -12.41 23.86
N LYS A 293 5.77 -12.83 24.48
CA LYS A 293 5.62 -14.15 25.12
C LYS A 293 4.60 -15.06 24.44
N ASN A 294 3.93 -14.59 23.38
CA ASN A 294 2.87 -15.32 22.66
C ASN A 294 1.77 -15.90 23.58
N THR A 295 1.35 -15.16 24.61
CA THR A 295 0.42 -15.66 25.65
C THR A 295 -0.92 -16.13 25.10
N LYS A 296 -1.44 -15.47 24.06
CA LYS A 296 -2.68 -15.85 23.37
C LYS A 296 -2.49 -16.88 22.25
N ARG A 297 -1.26 -17.39 22.05
CA ARG A 297 -0.91 -18.38 21.02
C ARG A 297 -1.36 -18.01 19.60
N THR A 298 -1.41 -16.71 19.30
CA THR A 298 -1.83 -16.23 17.98
C THR A 298 -0.74 -16.39 16.93
N GLY A 299 0.51 -16.61 17.36
CA GLY A 299 1.67 -16.63 16.45
C GLY A 299 2.00 -15.26 15.86
N ARG A 300 1.29 -14.20 16.28
CA ARG A 300 1.41 -12.85 15.73
C ARG A 300 1.81 -11.84 16.81
N ALA A 301 2.99 -11.26 16.66
CA ALA A 301 3.47 -10.14 17.46
C ALA A 301 2.92 -8.82 16.91
N SER A 302 2.71 -7.86 17.83
CA SER A 302 2.38 -6.49 17.44
C SER A 302 3.56 -5.85 16.70
N ILE A 303 3.30 -4.89 15.80
CA ILE A 303 4.38 -4.12 15.16
C ILE A 303 5.23 -3.43 16.21
N LYS A 304 4.61 -2.90 17.26
CA LYS A 304 5.30 -2.20 18.35
C LYS A 304 6.33 -3.10 19.03
N THR A 305 5.95 -4.36 19.28
CA THR A 305 6.86 -5.35 19.85
C THR A 305 7.99 -5.69 18.89
N LEU A 306 7.72 -5.81 17.60
CA LEU A 306 8.76 -6.04 16.59
C LEU A 306 9.72 -4.85 16.49
N TRP A 307 9.22 -3.62 16.54
CA TRP A 307 10.03 -2.41 16.56
C TRP A 307 10.93 -2.35 17.80
N GLN A 308 10.39 -2.60 19.00
CA GLN A 308 11.17 -2.63 20.23
C GLN A 308 12.27 -3.71 20.18
N GLY A 309 11.95 -4.88 19.63
CA GLY A 309 12.92 -5.95 19.42
C GLY A 309 14.01 -5.59 18.41
N TRP A 310 13.62 -4.96 17.30
CA TRP A 310 14.54 -4.45 16.29
C TRP A 310 15.50 -3.42 16.89
N PHE A 311 14.97 -2.43 17.62
CA PHE A 311 15.76 -1.40 18.27
C PHE A 311 16.76 -2.01 19.26
N ARG A 312 16.32 -2.97 20.08
CA ARG A 312 17.20 -3.68 21.01
C ARG A 312 18.30 -4.48 20.28
N LEU A 313 18.00 -5.06 19.12
CA LEU A 313 19.01 -5.73 18.30
C LEU A 313 20.04 -4.73 17.75
N GLN A 314 19.62 -3.52 17.36
CA GLN A 314 20.54 -2.47 16.93
C GLN A 314 21.47 -2.04 18.07
N THR A 315 20.98 -1.89 19.30
CA THR A 315 21.83 -1.59 20.47
C THR A 315 22.87 -2.69 20.73
N ILE A 316 22.50 -3.97 20.53
CA ILE A 316 23.44 -5.09 20.66
C ILE A 316 24.52 -5.04 19.57
N LEU A 317 24.14 -4.70 18.34
CA LEU A 317 25.07 -4.53 17.23
C LEU A 317 26.04 -3.38 17.48
N GLU A 318 25.54 -2.22 17.92
CA GLU A 318 26.35 -1.06 18.28
C GLU A 318 27.35 -1.40 19.37
N GLY A 319 26.91 -2.03 20.47
CA GLY A 319 27.80 -2.46 21.54
C GLY A 319 28.89 -3.45 21.08
N TYR A 320 28.56 -4.33 20.14
CA TYR A 320 29.54 -5.25 19.54
C TYR A 320 30.58 -4.53 18.68
N GLU A 321 30.18 -3.57 17.84
CA GLU A 321 31.14 -2.78 17.05
C GLU A 321 32.01 -1.88 17.94
N LEU A 322 31.44 -1.28 18.99
CA LEU A 322 32.20 -0.51 19.97
C LEU A 322 33.24 -1.38 20.70
N ALA A 323 32.85 -2.57 21.16
CA ALA A 323 33.79 -3.50 21.79
C ALA A 323 34.96 -3.87 20.87
N LYS A 324 34.69 -4.05 19.56
CA LYS A 324 35.73 -4.30 18.56
C LYS A 324 36.66 -3.13 18.30
N SER A 325 36.21 -1.91 18.53
CA SER A 325 37.05 -0.71 18.35
C SER A 325 38.03 -0.47 19.50
N LEU A 326 37.94 -1.27 20.58
CA LEU A 326 38.91 -1.23 21.68
C LEU A 326 40.18 -2.03 21.36
N ASP A 327 40.12 -2.93 20.37
CA ASP A 327 41.23 -3.74 19.87
C ASP A 327 41.84 -3.12 18.59
#